data_AF-A0A562RMK4-F1
#
_entry.id   AF-A0A562RMK4-F1
#
_cell.length_a   1.000
_cell.length_b   1.000
_cell.length_c   1.000
_cell.angle_alpha   90.00
_cell.angle_beta   90.00
_cell.angle_gamma   90.00
#
_symmetry.space_group_name_H-M   'P 1'
#
loop_
_entity.id
_entity.type
_entity.pdbx_description
1 polymer ?
#
loop_
_entity_poly.entity_id
_entity_poly.type
_entity_poly.pdbx_seq_one_letter_code
_entity_poly.pdbx_strand_id
1 'polypeptide(L)'
;MSIFTKAAIKHEADLAAAQQAAQEQAARQARLDFREQYRGTLENIIRPQFAAMRKQMYEHDYDGKIEEGNDGWSDFVRLTFVPDKNRLAAHAGRDACTLTFIALESSCHLEWESAFDRHVRDGSGKEGGTISCKQLTAERLEQMLTTFFEKSFEARRIRRGQ
;
A
#
# COMPACT_ATOMS: atom_id res chain seq x y z
N MET A 1 27.45 -8.66 -53.86
CA MET A 1 26.89 -8.92 -52.50
C MET A 1 25.65 -9.80 -52.66
N SER A 2 25.62 -10.95 -51.98
CA SER A 2 24.63 -12.00 -52.18
C SER A 2 23.27 -11.62 -51.60
N ILE A 3 22.19 -11.85 -52.36
CA ILE A 3 20.79 -11.54 -51.99
C ILE A 3 20.37 -12.38 -50.77
N PHE A 4 21.03 -13.52 -50.57
CA PHE A 4 20.79 -14.46 -49.48
C PHE A 4 21.16 -13.91 -48.09
N THR A 5 22.15 -13.01 -47.99
CA THR A 5 22.53 -12.43 -46.68
C THR A 5 21.55 -11.35 -46.22
N LYS A 6 20.94 -10.58 -47.14
CA LYS A 6 19.92 -9.59 -46.79
C LYS A 6 18.61 -10.24 -46.32
N ALA A 7 18.22 -11.36 -46.92
CA ALA A 7 17.04 -12.11 -46.51
C ALA A 7 17.21 -12.75 -45.13
N ALA A 8 18.40 -13.29 -44.82
CA ALA A 8 18.73 -13.85 -43.51
C ALA A 8 18.71 -12.78 -42.41
N ILE A 9 19.32 -11.60 -42.65
CA ILE A 9 19.33 -10.48 -41.69
C ILE A 9 17.91 -9.95 -41.44
N LYS A 10 17.09 -9.85 -42.49
CA LYS A 10 15.68 -9.44 -42.33
C LYS A 10 14.88 -10.47 -41.52
N HIS A 11 15.08 -11.75 -41.77
CA HIS A 11 14.39 -12.82 -41.03
C HIS A 11 14.78 -12.84 -39.55
N GLU A 12 16.05 -12.61 -39.20
CA GLU A 12 16.50 -12.48 -37.81
C GLU A 12 15.92 -11.24 -37.13
N ALA A 13 15.83 -10.11 -37.83
CA ALA A 13 15.19 -8.90 -37.32
C ALA A 13 13.67 -9.09 -37.11
N ASP A 14 13.00 -9.76 -38.05
CA ASP A 14 11.57 -10.08 -37.96
C ASP A 14 11.29 -11.05 -36.78
N LEU A 15 12.17 -12.03 -36.54
CA LEU A 15 12.12 -12.91 -35.38
C LEU A 15 12.33 -12.17 -34.05
N ALA A 16 13.32 -11.29 -33.98
CA ALA A 16 13.58 -10.49 -32.78
C ALA A 16 12.42 -9.53 -32.46
N ALA A 17 11.84 -8.90 -33.50
CA ALA A 17 10.67 -8.05 -33.36
C ALA A 17 9.43 -8.84 -32.91
N ALA A 18 9.23 -10.05 -33.44
CA ALA A 18 8.15 -10.93 -33.01
C ALA A 18 8.33 -11.38 -31.55
N GLN A 19 9.56 -11.68 -31.11
CA GLN A 19 9.85 -12.02 -29.72
C GLN A 19 9.61 -10.83 -28.77
N GLN A 20 10.01 -9.62 -29.15
CA GLN A 20 9.73 -8.41 -28.37
C GLN A 20 8.24 -8.13 -28.27
N ALA A 21 7.49 -8.24 -29.37
CA ALA A 21 6.04 -8.06 -29.36
C ALA A 21 5.34 -9.10 -28.47
N ALA A 22 5.79 -10.36 -28.49
CA ALA A 22 5.26 -11.42 -27.63
C ALA A 22 5.57 -11.17 -26.14
N GLN A 23 6.78 -10.70 -25.81
CA GLN A 23 7.14 -10.32 -24.45
C GLN A 23 6.32 -9.12 -23.95
N GLU A 24 6.12 -8.11 -24.80
CA GLU A 24 5.31 -6.95 -24.45
C GLU A 24 3.84 -7.34 -24.24
N GLN A 25 3.29 -8.22 -25.08
CA GLN A 25 1.94 -8.74 -24.92
C GLN A 25 1.80 -9.57 -23.64
N ALA A 26 2.79 -10.42 -23.31
CA ALA A 26 2.80 -11.18 -22.06
C ALA A 26 2.90 -10.26 -20.83
N ALA A 27 3.73 -9.20 -20.89
CA ALA A 27 3.84 -8.21 -19.83
C ALA A 27 2.54 -7.40 -19.65
N ARG A 28 1.86 -7.05 -20.75
CA ARG A 28 0.55 -6.39 -20.71
C ARG A 28 -0.51 -7.29 -20.07
N GLN A 29 -0.56 -8.57 -20.41
CA GLN A 29 -1.49 -9.51 -19.79
C GLN A 29 -1.22 -9.68 -18.29
N ALA A 30 0.05 -9.84 -17.88
CA ALA A 30 0.43 -9.95 -16.48
C ALA A 30 0.01 -8.71 -15.65
N ARG A 31 0.08 -7.51 -16.24
CA ARG A 31 -0.41 -6.26 -15.62
C ARG A 31 -1.93 -6.24 -15.45
N LEU A 32 -2.69 -6.77 -16.41
CA LEU A 32 -4.15 -6.86 -16.32
C LEU A 32 -4.57 -7.85 -15.23
N ASP A 33 -4.00 -9.04 -15.24
CA ASP A 33 -4.27 -10.07 -14.22
C ASP A 33 -3.90 -9.56 -12.81
N PHE A 34 -2.79 -8.83 -12.69
CA PHE A 34 -2.41 -8.18 -11.43
C PHE A 34 -3.41 -7.11 -11.00
N ARG A 35 -3.92 -6.28 -11.93
CA ARG A 35 -4.94 -5.27 -11.62
C ARG A 35 -6.24 -5.89 -11.12
N GLU A 36 -6.65 -7.02 -11.67
CA GLU A 36 -7.82 -7.76 -11.17
C GLU A 36 -7.57 -8.34 -9.78
N GLN A 37 -6.40 -8.94 -9.56
CA GLN A 37 -6.01 -9.43 -8.24
C GLN A 37 -5.97 -8.29 -7.21
N TYR A 38 -5.39 -7.15 -7.58
CA TYR A 38 -5.36 -5.93 -6.77
C TYR A 38 -6.76 -5.47 -6.40
N ARG A 39 -7.67 -5.36 -7.37
CA ARG A 39 -9.06 -4.95 -7.10
C ARG A 39 -9.73 -5.91 -6.13
N GLY A 40 -9.52 -7.22 -6.30
CA GLY A 40 -10.01 -8.23 -5.38
C GLY A 40 -9.49 -8.06 -3.96
N THR A 41 -8.18 -7.84 -3.78
CA THR A 41 -7.57 -7.55 -2.48
C THR A 41 -8.09 -6.24 -1.88
N LEU A 42 -8.24 -5.20 -2.70
CA LEU A 42 -8.72 -3.91 -2.24
C LEU A 42 -10.16 -3.98 -1.72
N GLU A 43 -11.06 -4.54 -2.52
CA GLU A 43 -12.50 -4.57 -2.24
C GLU A 43 -12.87 -5.56 -1.14
N ASN A 44 -12.21 -6.72 -1.08
CA ASN A 44 -12.59 -7.80 -0.17
C ASN A 44 -11.74 -7.86 1.10
N ILE A 45 -10.58 -7.20 1.13
CA ILE A 45 -9.64 -7.30 2.26
C ILE A 45 -9.36 -5.92 2.85
N ILE A 46 -8.81 -4.99 2.05
CA ILE A 46 -8.36 -3.69 2.56
C ILE A 46 -9.54 -2.83 3.04
N ARG A 47 -10.50 -2.52 2.15
CA ARG A 47 -11.61 -1.61 2.48
C ARG A 47 -12.44 -2.11 3.66
N PRO A 48 -12.86 -3.40 3.74
CA PRO A 48 -13.62 -3.89 4.88
C PRO A 48 -12.83 -3.81 6.19
N GLN A 49 -11.54 -4.18 6.18
CA GLN A 49 -10.72 -4.14 7.39
C GLN A 49 -10.44 -2.70 7.85
N PHE A 50 -10.19 -1.78 6.93
CA PHE A 50 -10.01 -0.36 7.27
C PHE A 50 -11.31 0.25 7.81
N ALA A 51 -12.47 -0.15 7.29
CA ALA A 51 -13.76 0.29 7.79
C ALA A 51 -14.07 -0.27 9.20
N ALA A 52 -13.80 -1.56 9.43
CA ALA A 52 -13.94 -2.20 10.74
C ALA A 52 -13.03 -1.52 11.78
N MET A 53 -11.78 -1.28 11.40
CA MET A 53 -10.80 -0.61 12.24
C MET A 53 -11.21 0.82 12.56
N ARG A 54 -11.65 1.60 11.55
CA ARG A 54 -12.20 2.95 11.76
C ARG A 54 -13.30 2.98 12.82
N LYS A 55 -14.15 1.95 12.88
CA LYS A 55 -15.21 1.86 13.90
C LYS A 55 -14.62 1.67 15.31
N GLN A 56 -13.67 0.74 15.47
CA GLN A 56 -12.99 0.53 16.76
C GLN A 56 -12.28 1.80 17.25
N MET A 57 -11.73 2.58 16.33
CA MET A 57 -11.02 3.81 16.65
C MET A 57 -11.94 4.91 17.20
N TYR A 58 -13.16 5.03 16.67
CA TYR A 58 -14.17 5.94 17.23
C TYR A 58 -14.54 5.57 18.66
N GLU A 59 -14.57 4.27 19.00
CA GLU A 59 -14.84 3.80 20.38
C GLU A 59 -13.72 4.20 21.37
N HIS A 60 -12.57 4.65 20.86
CA HIS A 60 -11.40 5.08 21.63
C HIS A 60 -11.08 6.59 21.52
N ASP A 61 -12.05 7.43 21.14
CA ASP A 61 -11.90 8.89 20.95
C ASP A 61 -10.88 9.26 19.84
N TYR A 62 -10.88 8.53 18.72
CA TYR A 62 -10.13 8.89 17.52
C TYR A 62 -11.08 9.13 16.34
N ASP A 63 -10.80 10.19 15.57
CA ASP A 63 -11.40 10.42 14.27
C ASP A 63 -10.57 9.69 13.19
N GLY A 64 -11.19 8.72 12.52
CA GLY A 64 -10.59 7.98 11.42
C GLY A 64 -11.10 8.50 10.07
N LYS A 65 -10.17 8.78 9.15
CA LYS A 65 -10.44 9.16 7.76
C LYS A 65 -9.82 8.14 6.81
N ILE A 66 -10.59 7.69 5.82
CA ILE A 66 -10.06 6.89 4.71
C ILE A 66 -9.91 7.82 3.51
N GLU A 67 -8.74 7.80 2.89
CA GLU A 67 -8.39 8.51 1.66
C GLU A 67 -8.01 7.48 0.60
N GLU A 68 -8.52 7.65 -0.62
CA GLU A 68 -8.17 6.83 -1.76
C GLU A 68 -7.61 7.74 -2.86
N GLY A 69 -6.58 7.28 -3.57
CA GLY A 69 -5.97 8.07 -4.63
C GLY A 69 -5.07 7.26 -5.56
N ASN A 70 -4.59 7.92 -6.60
CA ASN A 70 -3.68 7.38 -7.59
C ASN A 70 -2.58 8.42 -7.83
N ASP A 71 -1.31 8.03 -7.75
CA ASP A 71 -0.14 8.91 -7.91
C ASP A 71 0.46 8.92 -9.33
N GLY A 72 -0.25 8.33 -10.29
CA GLY A 72 0.15 8.13 -11.67
C GLY A 72 0.79 6.77 -11.93
N TRP A 73 1.35 6.12 -10.91
CA TRP A 73 2.05 4.83 -11.02
C TRP A 73 1.38 3.74 -10.19
N SER A 74 0.77 4.12 -9.07
CA SER A 74 0.19 3.22 -8.08
C SER A 74 -1.15 3.76 -7.60
N ASP A 75 -2.10 2.85 -7.43
CA ASP A 75 -3.29 3.13 -6.64
C ASP A 75 -2.96 2.92 -5.15
N PHE A 76 -3.46 3.80 -4.29
CA PHE A 76 -3.28 3.69 -2.85
C PHE A 76 -4.59 3.91 -2.09
N VAL A 77 -4.69 3.26 -0.94
CA VAL A 77 -5.74 3.51 0.06
C VAL A 77 -5.07 3.75 1.40
N ARG A 78 -5.41 4.87 2.02
CA ARG A 78 -4.81 5.33 3.27
C ARG A 78 -5.87 5.48 4.35
N LEU A 79 -5.67 4.80 5.47
CA LEU A 79 -6.39 5.07 6.71
C LEU A 79 -5.55 6.05 7.54
N THR A 80 -6.05 7.25 7.73
CA THR A 80 -5.47 8.27 8.63
C THR A 80 -6.29 8.34 9.90
N PHE A 81 -5.63 8.52 11.03
CA PHE A 81 -6.34 8.73 12.27
C PHE A 81 -5.71 9.70 13.22
N VAL A 82 -6.62 10.37 13.92
CA VAL A 82 -6.35 11.56 14.67
C VAL A 82 -7.08 11.44 16.00
N PRO A 83 -6.41 11.68 17.13
CA PRO A 83 -7.10 11.87 18.38
C PRO A 83 -8.17 12.97 18.30
N ASP A 84 -9.39 12.71 18.78
CA ASP A 84 -10.51 13.65 18.64
C ASP A 84 -10.22 15.03 19.28
N LYS A 85 -9.45 15.04 20.39
CA LYS A 85 -8.99 16.27 21.06
C LYS A 85 -7.98 17.11 20.25
N ASN A 86 -7.39 16.57 19.18
CA ASN A 86 -6.35 17.20 18.35
C ASN A 86 -6.76 17.36 16.87
N ARG A 87 -8.06 17.34 16.56
CA ARG A 87 -8.59 17.47 15.18
C ARG A 87 -7.98 18.65 14.40
N LEU A 88 -7.73 19.78 15.07
CA LEU A 88 -7.07 20.96 14.49
C LEU A 88 -5.55 20.80 14.27
N ALA A 89 -4.84 20.03 15.11
CA ALA A 89 -3.40 19.80 14.97
C ALA A 89 -3.08 18.79 13.86
N ALA A 90 -3.99 17.85 13.59
CA ALA A 90 -3.84 16.89 12.50
C ALA A 90 -4.04 17.47 11.09
N HIS A 91 -4.82 18.56 10.95
CA HIS A 91 -4.83 19.32 9.70
C HIS A 91 -3.45 19.91 9.34
N ALA A 92 -2.56 20.04 10.32
CA ALA A 92 -1.16 20.42 10.13
C ALA A 92 -0.20 19.22 10.06
N GLY A 93 -0.72 17.99 9.97
CA GLY A 93 0.07 16.76 9.92
C GLY A 93 0.78 16.40 11.23
N ARG A 94 0.41 17.01 12.37
CA ARG A 94 0.95 16.68 13.69
C ARG A 94 -0.03 15.73 14.42
N ASP A 95 0.50 14.73 15.13
CA ASP A 95 -0.28 13.73 15.89
C ASP A 95 -1.28 12.87 15.07
N ALA A 96 -1.04 12.68 13.78
CA ALA A 96 -1.84 11.79 12.92
C ALA A 96 -1.06 10.53 12.56
N CYS A 97 -1.55 9.37 12.95
CA CYS A 97 -1.01 8.10 12.49
C CYS A 97 -1.65 7.73 11.14
N THR A 98 -0.88 7.15 10.24
CA THR A 98 -1.34 6.80 8.89
C THR A 98 -0.95 5.38 8.56
N LEU A 99 -1.86 4.65 7.95
CA LEU A 99 -1.62 3.36 7.32
C LEU A 99 -1.94 3.49 5.84
N THR A 100 -0.97 3.22 4.98
CA THR A 100 -1.11 3.30 3.52
C THR A 100 -0.91 1.91 2.93
N PHE A 101 -1.93 1.43 2.22
CA PHE A 101 -1.82 0.32 1.30
C PHE A 101 -1.52 0.85 -0.10
N ILE A 102 -0.47 0.35 -0.73
CA ILE A 102 -0.05 0.71 -2.09
C ILE A 102 0.08 -0.58 -2.90
N ALA A 103 -0.48 -0.62 -4.10
CA ALA A 103 -0.22 -1.71 -5.03
C ALA A 103 0.85 -1.30 -6.03
N LEU A 104 1.98 -2.00 -5.99
CA LEU A 104 3.07 -1.89 -6.94
C LEU A 104 2.93 -3.05 -7.94
N GLU A 105 3.29 -2.87 -9.22
CA GLU A 105 3.05 -3.79 -10.36
C GLU A 105 3.09 -5.33 -10.12
N SER A 106 3.74 -5.82 -9.07
CA SER A 106 3.75 -7.23 -8.66
C SER A 106 3.63 -7.50 -7.14
N SER A 107 3.46 -6.47 -6.30
CA SER A 107 3.47 -6.61 -4.84
C SER A 107 2.54 -5.61 -4.15
N CYS A 108 2.15 -5.93 -2.92
CA CYS A 108 1.36 -5.04 -2.08
C CYS A 108 2.28 -4.46 -1.01
N HIS A 109 2.34 -3.15 -0.90
CA HIS A 109 3.08 -2.49 0.14
C HIS A 109 2.11 -1.99 1.21
N LEU A 110 2.37 -2.35 2.47
CA LEU A 110 1.71 -1.74 3.61
C LEU A 110 2.76 -0.92 4.37
N GLU A 111 2.61 0.39 4.31
CA GLU A 111 3.38 1.34 5.11
C GLU A 111 2.50 1.84 6.25
N TRP A 112 3.03 1.88 7.47
CA TRP A 112 2.40 2.64 8.54
C TRP A 112 3.38 3.62 9.19
N GLU A 113 2.81 4.73 9.62
CA GLU A 113 3.55 5.79 10.28
C GLU A 113 2.78 6.18 11.54
N SER A 114 3.43 6.02 12.69
CA SER A 114 2.96 6.48 13.99
C SER A 114 3.42 7.92 14.21
N ALA A 115 2.48 8.85 14.34
CA ALA A 115 2.84 10.22 14.73
C ALA A 115 3.28 10.32 16.19
N PHE A 116 2.98 9.33 17.03
CA PHE A 116 3.45 9.33 18.41
C PHE A 116 4.95 9.07 18.49
N ASP A 117 5.55 8.44 17.47
CA ASP A 117 6.97 8.13 17.42
C ASP A 117 7.76 9.07 16.48
N ARG A 118 7.12 10.06 15.86
CA ARG A 118 7.77 11.03 14.94
C ARG A 118 8.88 11.88 15.56
N HIS A 119 9.00 11.92 16.88
CA HIS A 119 10.09 12.63 17.56
C HIS A 119 11.39 11.81 17.69
N VAL A 120 11.36 10.52 17.35
CA VAL A 120 12.57 9.72 17.29
C VAL A 120 13.24 10.00 15.94
N ARG A 121 14.36 10.74 15.98
CA ARG A 121 15.12 11.21 14.80
C ARG A 121 15.70 10.07 13.95
N ASP A 122 15.60 8.82 14.39
CA ASP A 122 16.15 7.63 13.75
C ASP A 122 15.17 6.96 12.77
N GLY A 123 13.94 7.47 12.64
CA GLY A 123 12.91 6.88 11.78
C GLY A 123 12.10 5.76 12.44
N SER A 124 12.22 5.53 13.75
CA SER A 124 11.49 4.46 14.46
C SER A 124 9.96 4.62 14.45
N GLY A 125 9.44 5.78 14.06
CA GLY A 125 8.00 6.00 13.90
C GLY A 125 7.42 5.57 12.56
N LYS A 126 8.27 5.15 11.61
CA LYS A 126 7.86 4.51 10.36
C LYS A 126 8.13 3.02 10.48
N GLU A 127 7.07 2.24 10.55
CA GLU A 127 7.15 0.79 10.53
C GLU A 127 6.34 0.34 9.30
N GLY A 128 6.85 -0.60 8.52
CA GLY A 128 6.20 -0.97 7.28
C GLY A 128 6.86 -2.18 6.65
N GLY A 129 6.14 -2.81 5.73
CA GLY A 129 6.63 -4.01 5.07
C GLY A 129 6.01 -4.18 3.69
N THR A 130 6.82 -4.65 2.77
CA THR A 130 6.33 -5.16 1.48
C THR A 130 5.87 -6.60 1.69
N ILE A 131 4.63 -6.88 1.29
CA ILE A 131 4.02 -8.20 1.35
C ILE A 131 3.50 -8.59 -0.04
N SER A 132 3.59 -9.86 -0.42
CA SER A 132 2.91 -10.27 -1.65
C SER A 132 1.40 -10.10 -1.49
N CYS A 133 0.70 -9.55 -2.49
CA CYS A 133 -0.77 -9.46 -2.47
C CYS A 133 -1.44 -10.82 -2.25
N LYS A 134 -0.79 -11.93 -2.66
CA LYS A 134 -1.27 -13.31 -2.43
C LYS A 134 -1.23 -13.73 -0.96
N GLN A 135 -0.35 -13.12 -0.17
CA GLN A 135 -0.14 -13.46 1.24
C GLN A 135 -0.94 -12.56 2.19
N LEU A 136 -1.60 -11.53 1.65
CA LEU A 136 -2.40 -10.59 2.41
C LEU A 136 -3.83 -11.12 2.53
N THR A 137 -4.14 -11.78 3.64
CA THR A 137 -5.51 -12.22 4.00
C THR A 137 -6.15 -11.21 4.96
N ALA A 138 -7.48 -11.30 5.11
CA ALA A 138 -8.23 -10.48 6.07
C ALA A 138 -7.72 -10.66 7.51
N GLU A 139 -7.53 -11.90 7.94
CA GLU A 139 -7.04 -12.25 9.28
C GLU A 139 -5.62 -11.72 9.53
N ARG A 140 -4.74 -11.86 8.52
CA ARG A 140 -3.36 -11.36 8.64
C ARG A 140 -3.32 -9.84 8.70
N LEU A 141 -4.12 -9.17 7.89
CA LEU A 141 -4.23 -7.71 7.93
C LEU A 141 -4.77 -7.26 9.30
N GLU A 142 -5.84 -7.90 9.79
CA GLU A 142 -6.41 -7.60 11.11
C GLU A 142 -5.38 -7.75 12.24
N GLN A 143 -4.62 -8.85 12.26
CA GLN A 143 -3.56 -9.04 13.26
C GLN A 143 -2.49 -7.94 13.20
N MET A 144 -2.06 -7.56 11.99
CA MET A 144 -1.09 -6.48 11.79
C MET A 144 -1.65 -5.14 12.26
N LEU A 145 -2.90 -4.84 11.92
CA LEU A 145 -3.60 -3.63 12.36
C LEU A 145 -3.69 -3.59 13.89
N THR A 146 -4.26 -4.61 14.52
CA THR A 146 -4.45 -4.67 15.97
C THR A 146 -3.14 -4.46 16.72
N THR A 147 -2.08 -5.17 16.33
CA THR A 147 -0.75 -5.01 16.95
C THR A 147 -0.25 -3.56 16.87
N PHE A 148 -0.42 -2.92 15.72
CA PHE A 148 -0.01 -1.54 15.51
C PHE A 148 -0.84 -0.55 16.34
N PHE A 149 -2.16 -0.74 16.38
CA PHE A 149 -3.05 0.12 17.16
C PHE A 149 -2.81 -0.01 18.66
N GLU A 150 -2.63 -1.21 19.17
CA GLU A 150 -2.28 -1.46 20.57
C GLU A 150 -0.99 -0.72 20.97
N LYS A 151 0.08 -0.86 20.18
CA LYS A 151 1.34 -0.13 20.40
C LYS A 151 1.12 1.39 20.39
N SER A 152 0.40 1.89 19.39
CA SER A 152 0.13 3.33 19.24
C SER A 152 -0.68 3.90 20.41
N PHE A 153 -1.69 3.15 20.88
CA PHE A 153 -2.52 3.53 22.03
C PHE A 153 -1.75 3.44 23.35
N GLU A 154 -0.94 2.41 23.54
CA GLU A 154 -0.12 2.25 24.74
C GLU A 154 0.92 3.36 24.86
N ALA A 155 1.62 3.69 23.76
CA ALA A 155 2.57 4.81 23.70
C ALA A 155 1.92 6.14 24.13
N ARG A 156 0.67 6.38 23.70
CA ARG A 156 -0.10 7.56 24.12
C ARG A 156 -0.49 7.52 25.60
N ARG A 157 -0.90 6.36 26.13
CA ARG A 157 -1.26 6.20 27.55
C ARG A 157 -0.08 6.59 28.45
N ILE A 158 1.12 6.13 28.12
CA ILE A 158 2.35 6.43 28.86
C ILE A 158 2.61 7.94 28.89
N ARG A 159 2.46 8.65 27.75
CA ARG A 159 2.64 10.11 27.69
C ARG A 159 1.62 10.93 28.48
N ARG A 160 0.41 10.42 28.71
CA ARG A 160 -0.64 11.12 29.49
C ARG A 160 -0.51 10.89 31.00
N GLY A 161 0.22 9.85 31.42
CA GLY A 161 0.47 9.54 32.82
C GLY A 161 1.72 10.22 33.40
N GLN A 162 2.44 11.00 32.58
CA GLN A 162 3.53 11.90 32.98
C GLN A 162 3.02 13.34 32.95
#